data_AF-A0A7Y3EX94-F1
#
_entry.id   AF-A0A7Y3EX94-F1
#
_cell.length_a   1.000
_cell.length_b   1.000
_cell.length_c   1.000
_cell.angle_alpha   90.00
_cell.angle_beta   90.00
_cell.angle_gamma   90.00
#
_symmetry.space_group_name_H-M   'P 1'
#
loop_
_entity.id
_entity.type
_entity.pdbx_description
1 polymer ?
#
loop_
_entity_poly.entity_id
_entity_poly.type
_entity_poly.pdbx_seq_one_letter_code
_entity_poly.pdbx_strand_id
1 'polypeptide(L)' 'DGTNSGFDLELINHVKSFITIPVIASSGAGSADHFYEVFSRTDAEAALAAGIFHRKEVAIGEVKQALTADGLPIR' A
#
# COMPACT_ATOMS: atom_id res chain seq x y z
N ASP A 1 3.87 -7.10 11.23
CA ASP A 1 4.65 -5.88 10.94
C ASP A 1 6.08 -6.26 10.56
N GLY A 2 6.74 -5.50 9.68
CA GLY A 2 8.13 -5.72 9.28
C GLY A 2 8.42 -6.98 8.44
N THR A 3 7.40 -7.66 7.94
CA THR A 3 7.55 -8.92 7.17
C THR A 3 7.98 -8.70 5.72
N ASN A 4 7.87 -7.46 5.21
CA ASN A 4 8.06 -7.11 3.79
C ASN A 4 7.29 -8.05 2.84
N SER A 5 6.16 -8.63 3.27
CA SER A 5 5.39 -9.65 2.55
C SER A 5 4.05 -9.14 1.99
N GLY A 6 3.84 -7.81 2.01
CA GLY A 6 2.60 -7.19 1.57
C GLY A 6 1.77 -6.64 2.72
N PHE A 7 0.75 -5.86 2.37
CA PHE A 7 -0.24 -5.38 3.33
C PHE A 7 -1.23 -6.50 3.68
N ASP A 8 -1.84 -6.43 4.86
CA ASP A 8 -2.89 -7.36 5.25
C ASP A 8 -4.24 -6.95 4.62
N LEU A 9 -4.52 -7.48 3.43
CA LEU A 9 -5.71 -7.11 2.67
C LEU A 9 -7.01 -7.57 3.34
N GLU A 10 -6.99 -8.71 4.02
CA GLU A 10 -8.17 -9.23 4.73
C GLU A 10 -8.52 -8.30 5.89
N LEU A 11 -7.53 -7.90 6.68
CA LEU A 11 -7.72 -6.93 7.76
C LEU A 11 -8.26 -5.60 7.24
N ILE A 12 -7.66 -5.07 6.17
CA ILE A 12 -8.08 -3.79 5.58
C ILE A 12 -9.54 -3.86 5.13
N ASN A 13 -9.90 -4.89 4.34
CA ASN A 13 -11.27 -5.07 3.85
C ASN A 13 -12.27 -5.30 5.00
N HIS A 14 -11.86 -6.05 6.03
CA HIS A 14 -12.69 -6.24 7.21
C HIS A 14 -12.98 -4.92 7.90
N VAL A 15 -11.96 -4.10 8.18
CA VAL A 15 -12.14 -2.78 8.78
C VAL A 15 -13.01 -1.88 7.89
N LYS A 16 -12.73 -1.82 6.58
CA LYS A 16 -13.52 -1.03 5.62
C LYS A 16 -15.00 -1.43 5.58
N SER A 17 -15.34 -2.68 5.91
CA SER A 17 -16.74 -3.11 5.98
C SER A 17 -17.53 -2.51 7.16
N PHE A 18 -16.86 -1.98 8.19
CA PHE A 18 -17.51 -1.42 9.38
C PHE A 18 -17.49 0.11 9.45
N ILE A 19 -16.59 0.77 8.71
CA ILE A 19 -16.36 2.21 8.83
C ILE A 19 -16.37 2.92 7.49
N THR A 20 -16.88 4.15 7.50
CA THR A 20 -16.91 5.04 6.33
C THR A 20 -15.84 6.11 6.36
N ILE A 21 -15.08 6.22 7.45
CA ILE A 21 -13.95 7.14 7.52
C ILE A 21 -12.75 6.58 6.75
N PRO A 22 -11.85 7.43 6.22
CA PRO A 22 -10.67 6.98 5.49
C PRO A 22 -9.76 6.07 6.31
N VAL A 23 -9.20 5.06 5.67
CA VAL A 23 -8.26 4.08 6.23
C VAL A 23 -6.91 4.22 5.53
N ILE A 24 -5.86 4.23 6.33
CA ILE A 24 -4.48 4.15 5.84
C ILE A 24 -3.99 2.72 6.05
N ALA A 25 -3.71 2.00 4.95
CA ALA A 25 -3.03 0.74 4.99
C ALA A 25 -1.58 0.96 5.47
N SER A 26 -1.18 0.29 6.54
CA SER A 26 0.16 0.43 7.12
C SER A 26 0.74 -0.92 7.45
N SER A 27 2.08 -0.99 7.40
CA SER A 27 2.90 -2.16 7.74
C SER A 27 2.85 -3.31 6.72
N GLY A 28 4.00 -3.95 6.52
CA GLY A 28 4.13 -5.14 5.67
C GLY A 28 4.59 -4.89 4.21
N ALA A 29 4.49 -3.66 3.71
CA ALA A 29 5.01 -3.29 2.39
C ALA A 29 6.50 -3.64 2.24
N GLY A 30 6.87 -4.18 1.08
CA GLY A 30 8.18 -4.78 0.78
C GLY A 30 8.68 -4.46 -0.62
N SER A 31 7.76 -4.25 -1.57
CA SER A 31 8.01 -3.88 -2.96
C SER A 31 7.01 -2.81 -3.43
N ALA A 32 7.23 -2.25 -4.62
CA ALA A 32 6.28 -1.38 -5.29
C ALA A 32 4.95 -2.10 -5.59
N ASP A 33 5.00 -3.38 -5.97
CA ASP A 33 3.83 -4.19 -6.29
C ASP A 33 2.87 -4.32 -5.11
N HIS A 34 3.37 -4.33 -3.87
CA HIS A 34 2.50 -4.37 -2.68
C HIS A 34 1.60 -3.12 -2.59
N PHE A 35 2.03 -1.96 -3.11
CA PHE A 35 1.18 -0.77 -3.17
C PHE A 35 0.11 -0.91 -4.25
N TYR A 36 0.46 -1.43 -5.42
CA TYR A 36 -0.55 -1.73 -6.44
C TYR A 36 -1.58 -2.73 -5.93
N GLU A 37 -1.13 -3.79 -5.27
CA GLU A 37 -2.00 -4.81 -4.71
C GLU A 37 -2.99 -4.23 -3.69
N VAL A 38 -2.54 -3.41 -2.75
CA VAL A 38 -3.45 -2.84 -1.75
C VAL A 38 -4.49 -1.91 -2.35
N PHE A 39 -4.12 -1.08 -3.34
CA PHE A 39 -5.07 -0.17 -3.98
C PHE A 39 -5.99 -0.85 -5.00
N SER A 40 -5.58 -1.98 -5.59
CA SER A 40 -6.40 -2.73 -6.55
C SER A 40 -7.36 -3.71 -5.87
N ARG A 41 -7.07 -4.15 -4.64
CA ARG A 41 -7.81 -5.20 -3.94
C ARG A 41 -8.52 -4.73 -2.67
N THR A 42 -8.37 -3.46 -2.30
CA THR A 42 -9.02 -2.87 -1.12
C THR A 42 -9.45 -1.43 -1.41
N ASP A 43 -10.38 -0.94 -0.60
CA ASP A 43 -10.84 0.45 -0.63
C ASP A 43 -10.02 1.35 0.34
N ALA A 44 -8.73 1.04 0.55
CA ALA A 44 -7.85 1.89 1.36
C ALA A 44 -7.55 3.22 0.63
N GLU A 45 -7.71 4.33 1.34
CA GLU A 45 -7.49 5.68 0.77
C GLU A 45 -6.01 6.07 0.69
N ALA A 46 -5.16 5.46 1.51
CA ALA A 46 -3.73 5.69 1.48
C ALA A 46 -2.95 4.47 1.95
N ALA A 47 -1.66 4.43 1.59
CA ALA A 47 -0.73 3.39 2.01
C ALA A 47 0.52 4.04 2.63
N LEU A 48 1.00 3.46 3.72
CA LEU A 48 2.17 3.89 4.46
C LEU A 48 3.21 2.76 4.53
N ALA A 49 4.44 3.08 4.17
CA ALA A 49 5.60 2.24 4.43
C ALA A 49 6.73 3.11 4.99
N ALA A 50 7.53 2.54 5.89
CA ALA A 50 8.66 3.23 6.51
C ALA A 50 9.98 2.53 6.21
N GLY A 51 10.10 1.25 6.59
CA GLY A 51 11.35 0.50 6.51
C GLY A 51 11.99 0.49 5.12
N ILE A 52 11.21 0.16 4.09
CA ILE A 52 11.69 0.04 2.71
C ILE A 52 12.20 1.37 2.13
N PHE A 53 11.59 2.50 2.51
CA PHE A 53 12.01 3.83 2.07
C PHE A 53 13.23 4.32 2.84
N HIS A 54 13.26 4.08 4.16
CA HIS A 54 14.40 4.46 4.99
C HIS A 54 15.69 3.71 4.61
N ARG A 55 15.55 2.41 4.31
CA ARG A 55 16.65 1.55 3.86
C ARG A 55 16.99 1.70 2.38
N LYS A 56 16.21 2.50 1.62
CA LYS A 56 16.35 2.71 0.17
C LYS A 56 16.28 1.41 -0.64
N GLU A 57 15.50 0.44 -0.15
CA GLU A 57 15.24 -0.84 -0.84
C GLU A 57 14.27 -0.64 -2.00
N VAL A 58 13.35 0.31 -1.85
CA VAL A 58 12.37 0.72 -2.86
C VAL A 58 12.38 2.24 -2.91
N ALA A 59 12.54 2.84 -4.08
CA ALA A 59 12.37 4.29 -4.22
C ALA A 59 10.89 4.67 -4.29
N ILE A 60 10.54 5.85 -3.78
CA ILE A 60 9.18 6.41 -3.93
C ILE A 60 8.81 6.52 -5.43
N GLY A 61 9.79 6.82 -6.29
CA GLY A 61 9.59 6.87 -7.73
C GLY A 61 9.15 5.54 -8.34
N GLU A 62 9.67 4.41 -7.84
CA GLU A 62 9.30 3.07 -8.32
C GLU A 62 7.84 2.76 -7.96
N VAL A 63 7.43 3.07 -6.73
CA VAL A 63 6.02 2.94 -6.31
C VAL A 63 5.12 3.77 -7.21
N LYS A 64 5.48 5.04 -7.43
CA LYS A 64 4.71 5.95 -8.29
C LYS A 64 4.61 5.45 -9.73
N GLN A 65 5.69 4.90 -10.27
CA GLN A 65 5.71 4.33 -11.61
C GLN A 65 4.82 3.10 -11.73
N ALA A 66 4.89 2.17 -10.76
CA ALA A 66 4.02 0.99 -10.73
C ALA A 66 2.55 1.41 -10.73
N LEU A 67 2.16 2.30 -9.81
CA LEU A 67 0.77 2.78 -9.72
C LEU A 67 0.32 3.51 -11.00
N THR A 68 1.18 4.33 -11.59
CA THR A 68 0.86 5.05 -12.84
C THR A 68 0.72 4.09 -14.03
N ALA A 69 1.59 3.07 -14.12
CA ALA A 69 1.56 2.07 -15.18
C ALA A 69 0.23 1.31 -15.21
N ASP A 70 -0.36 1.09 -14.04
CA ASP A 70 -1.66 0.42 -13.89
C ASP A 70 -2.85 1.40 -13.88
N GLY A 71 -2.62 2.67 -14.21
CA GLY A 71 -3.66 3.69 -14.37
C GLY A 71 -4.23 4.25 -13.05
N LEU A 72 -3.58 3.99 -11.92
CA LEU A 72 -4.00 4.55 -10.64
C LEU A 72 -3.55 6.01 -10.52
N PRO A 73 -4.45 6.94 -10.18
CA PRO A 73 -4.10 8.35 -10.02
C PRO A 73 -3.22 8.55 -8.78
N ILE A 74 -2.09 9.22 -8.97
CA ILE A 74 -1.10 9.50 -7.91
C ILE A 74 -0.59 10.94 -7.98
N ARG A 75 -0.03 11.42 -6.87
CA ARG A 75 0.65 12.72 -6.77
C ARG A 75 2.10 12.53 -6.34
#